data_AF-A0A3P7KSS8-F1
#
_entry.id   AF-A0A3P7KSS8-F1
#
_cell.length_a   1.000
_cell.length_b   1.000
_cell.length_c   1.000
_cell.angle_alpha   90.00
_cell.angle_beta   90.00
_cell.angle_gamma   90.00
#
_symmetry.space_group_name_H-M   'P 1'
#
loop_
_entity.id
_entity.type
_entity.pdbx_description
1 polymer ?
#
loop_
_entity_poly.entity_id
_entity_poly.type
_entity_poly.pdbx_seq_one_letter_code
_entity_poly.pdbx_strand_id
1 'polypeptide(L)'
;MVSQIRTAVVYHNKTPHIADEIKLRIPIDLDDGHHLLFSFYHISCKPNNKDEEVEYPIGYSWLPLFRDGRLSTGDFHLPICLDRLPSSYGYLSPDVALPNVRWLDAHKPTFNLAITAISTVHPQDEHLERFFIGVNSLSSTDRKKPPIGESALISAAQGVTKARPEPMVAYLYNVLDKLIALIANRPYTEALSSACFETIGQLVKICTMLLDSCLDMHGRSALLSSYIHYFKIAMKGWRKLFSCNY
;
A
#
# COMPACT_ATOMS: atom_id res chain seq x y z
N MET A 1 10.88 -9.03 -16.04
CA MET A 1 10.61 -8.39 -14.73
C MET A 1 11.67 -7.34 -14.55
N VAL A 2 11.28 -6.09 -14.30
CA VAL A 2 12.25 -4.99 -14.16
C VAL A 2 12.75 -5.01 -12.71
N SER A 3 14.05 -5.17 -12.50
CA SER A 3 14.68 -5.18 -11.17
C SER A 3 15.10 -3.80 -10.69
N GLN A 4 15.11 -2.79 -11.58
CA GLN A 4 15.52 -1.43 -11.29
C GLN A 4 14.74 -0.45 -12.16
N ILE A 5 14.23 0.62 -11.55
CA ILE A 5 13.52 1.70 -12.24
C ILE A 5 14.26 3.01 -11.95
N ARG A 6 14.34 3.89 -12.96
CA ARG A 6 14.97 5.21 -12.86
C ARG A 6 13.90 6.28 -13.09
N THR A 7 14.06 7.39 -12.39
CA THR A 7 13.22 8.58 -12.54
C THR A 7 13.79 9.53 -13.59
N ALA A 8 13.02 10.56 -13.95
CA ALA A 8 13.57 11.68 -14.70
C ALA A 8 14.69 12.40 -13.92
N VAL A 9 15.67 12.94 -14.65
CA VAL A 9 16.76 13.74 -14.08
C VAL A 9 16.34 15.21 -14.06
N VAL A 10 16.40 15.84 -12.89
CA VAL A 10 16.11 17.27 -12.74
C VAL A 10 17.42 18.06 -12.80
N TYR A 11 17.58 18.88 -13.84
CA TYR A 11 18.80 19.65 -14.09
C TYR A 11 18.96 20.83 -13.13
N HIS A 12 20.15 20.97 -12.54
CA HIS A 12 20.54 22.07 -11.62
C HIS A 12 19.55 22.35 -10.47
N ASN A 13 19.00 21.30 -9.87
CA ASN A 13 18.12 21.43 -8.71
C ASN A 13 18.64 20.57 -7.54
N LYS A 14 18.91 21.22 -6.40
CA LYS A 14 19.35 20.56 -5.15
C LYS A 14 18.20 19.97 -4.34
N THR A 15 16.96 20.34 -4.67
CA THR A 15 15.72 19.86 -4.04
C THR A 15 14.75 19.41 -5.15
N PRO A 16 15.07 18.32 -5.87
CA PRO A 16 14.25 17.86 -6.98
C PRO A 16 12.88 17.40 -6.48
N HIS A 17 11.82 17.89 -7.13
CA HIS A 17 10.47 17.37 -6.93
C HIS A 17 10.18 16.37 -8.04
N ILE A 18 10.11 15.09 -7.69
CA ILE A 18 9.85 13.99 -8.63
C ILE A 18 8.38 13.61 -8.49
N ALA A 19 7.63 13.62 -9.59
CA ALA A 19 6.20 13.30 -9.61
C ALA A 19 5.91 11.91 -10.21
N ASP A 20 6.95 11.08 -10.35
CA ASP A 20 6.85 9.76 -10.95
C ASP A 20 6.06 8.80 -10.05
N GLU A 21 5.03 8.16 -10.60
CA GLU A 21 4.30 7.07 -9.94
C GLU A 21 4.80 5.73 -10.50
N ILE A 22 5.35 4.89 -9.63
CA ILE A 22 6.02 3.66 -10.03
C ILE A 22 5.26 2.45 -9.46
N LYS A 23 4.72 1.62 -10.36
CA LYS A 23 4.05 0.37 -9.97
C LYS A 23 5.04 -0.79 -9.87
N LEU A 24 5.14 -1.39 -8.69
CA LEU A 24 6.04 -2.50 -8.39
C LEU A 24 5.24 -3.80 -8.22
N ARG A 25 5.76 -4.90 -8.78
CA ARG A 25 5.28 -6.25 -8.49
C ARG A 25 6.23 -6.88 -7.48
N ILE A 26 5.79 -6.97 -6.22
CA ILE A 26 6.55 -7.60 -5.14
C ILE A 26 6.18 -9.08 -4.96
N PRO A 27 7.05 -9.90 -4.32
CA PRO A 27 6.72 -11.28 -3.96
C PRO A 27 5.49 -11.39 -3.05
N ILE A 28 4.84 -12.55 -3.03
CA ILE A 28 3.68 -12.82 -2.16
C ILE A 28 4.10 -13.27 -0.76
N ASP A 29 5.28 -13.86 -0.68
CA ASP A 29 5.95 -14.43 0.47
C ASP A 29 7.01 -13.46 1.02
N LEU A 30 6.54 -12.26 1.40
CA LEU A 30 7.41 -11.26 2.00
C LEU A 30 7.93 -11.72 3.37
N ASP A 31 9.17 -11.35 3.65
CA ASP A 31 9.83 -11.49 4.94
C ASP A 31 10.52 -10.18 5.33
N ASP A 32 11.11 -10.14 6.52
CA ASP A 32 11.76 -8.96 7.08
C ASP A 32 13.05 -8.54 6.33
N GLY A 33 13.53 -9.34 5.37
CA GLY A 33 14.65 -9.00 4.49
C GLY A 33 14.25 -8.22 3.24
N HIS A 34 12.97 -8.24 2.87
CA HIS A 34 12.47 -7.55 1.69
C HIS A 34 12.40 -6.04 1.93
N HIS A 35 13.00 -5.25 1.04
CA HIS A 35 13.03 -3.80 1.13
C HIS A 35 13.09 -3.13 -0.24
N LEU A 36 12.71 -1.86 -0.30
CA LEU A 36 13.01 -0.98 -1.42
C LEU A 36 14.34 -0.29 -1.17
N LEU A 37 15.22 -0.28 -2.17
CA LEU A 37 16.46 0.48 -2.15
C LEU A 37 16.33 1.68 -3.10
N PHE A 38 16.58 2.87 -2.56
CA PHE A 38 16.65 4.12 -3.29
C PHE A 38 18.11 4.52 -3.41
N SER A 39 18.57 4.75 -4.64
CA SER A 39 19.93 5.19 -4.93
C SER A 39 19.88 6.53 -5.65
N PHE A 40 20.57 7.52 -5.11
CA PHE A 40 20.61 8.88 -5.65
C PHE A 40 21.88 9.05 -6.46
N TYR A 41 21.74 9.60 -7.67
CA TYR A 41 22.85 9.81 -8.60
C TYR A 41 22.95 11.27 -9.01
N HIS A 42 24.18 11.76 -9.12
CA HIS A 42 24.51 12.93 -9.91
C HIS A 42 24.82 12.50 -11.34
N ILE A 43 24.16 13.14 -12.31
CA ILE A 43 24.34 12.85 -13.74
C ILE A 43 25.08 14.00 -14.40
N SER A 44 26.28 13.74 -14.93
CA SER A 44 27.05 14.74 -15.66
C SER A 44 26.50 14.92 -17.08
N CYS A 45 26.01 16.12 -17.40
CA CYS A 45 25.50 16.43 -18.75
C CYS A 45 26.60 16.82 -19.76
N LYS A 46 27.84 17.02 -19.29
CA LYS A 46 28.99 17.42 -20.13
C LYS A 46 30.22 16.59 -19.74
N PRO A 47 30.30 15.32 -20.18
CA PRO A 47 31.53 14.56 -20.02
C PRO A 47 32.66 15.26 -20.79
N ASN A 48 33.76 15.59 -20.11
CA ASN A 48 34.91 16.23 -20.75
C ASN A 48 35.69 15.23 -21.62
N ASN A 49 35.56 13.93 -21.34
CA ASN A 49 36.12 12.82 -22.11
C ASN A 49 35.09 11.69 -22.31
N LYS A 50 35.24 10.90 -23.38
CA LYS A 50 34.34 9.77 -23.69
C LYS A 50 34.36 8.63 -22.66
N ASP A 51 35.43 8.51 -21.88
CA ASP A 51 35.61 7.46 -20.87
C ASP A 51 35.25 7.92 -19.44
N GLU A 52 34.77 9.16 -19.28
CA GLU A 52 34.42 9.71 -17.97
C GLU A 52 33.08 9.14 -17.49
N GLU A 53 33.02 8.73 -16.22
CA GLU A 53 31.82 8.17 -15.62
C GLU A 53 30.70 9.23 -15.63
N VAL A 54 29.52 8.88 -16.12
CA VAL A 54 28.41 9.83 -16.30
C VAL A 54 27.49 9.87 -15.07
N GLU A 55 27.45 8.78 -14.31
CA GLU A 55 26.58 8.61 -13.14
C GLU A 55 27.43 8.44 -11.87
N TYR A 56 27.31 9.36 -10.93
CA TYR A 56 28.01 9.28 -9.64
C TYR A 56 27.01 9.03 -8.52
N PRO A 57 27.08 7.90 -7.78
CA PRO A 57 26.21 7.69 -6.64
C PRO A 57 26.54 8.71 -5.55
N ILE A 58 25.53 9.45 -5.09
CA ILE A 58 25.66 10.52 -4.09
C ILE A 58 24.90 10.22 -2.79
N GLY A 59 24.13 9.13 -2.77
CA GLY A 59 23.52 8.67 -1.54
C GLY A 59 22.57 7.50 -1.72
N TYR A 60 22.11 6.97 -0.60
CA TYR A 60 21.23 5.82 -0.51
C TYR A 60 20.18 6.02 0.58
N SER A 61 19.01 5.47 0.37
CA SER A 61 17.96 5.35 1.37
C SER A 61 17.23 4.02 1.14
N TRP A 62 16.55 3.48 2.13
CA TRP A 62 15.86 2.20 1.98
C TRP A 62 14.61 2.15 2.86
N LEU A 63 13.67 1.29 2.47
CA LEU A 63 12.44 1.09 3.23
C LEU A 63 12.12 -0.41 3.32
N PRO A 64 12.13 -0.99 4.54
CA PRO A 64 11.63 -2.35 4.76
C PRO A 64 10.18 -2.47 4.27
N LEU A 65 9.93 -3.42 3.37
CA LEU A 65 8.61 -3.64 2.78
C LEU A 65 7.66 -4.34 3.73
N PHE A 66 8.17 -5.19 4.60
CA PHE A 66 7.36 -6.02 5.49
C PHE A 66 7.96 -5.99 6.90
N ARG A 67 7.09 -5.76 7.89
CA ARG A 67 7.47 -5.74 9.30
C ARG A 67 6.28 -6.15 10.15
N ASP A 68 6.50 -7.01 11.14
CA ASP A 68 5.47 -7.46 12.09
C ASP A 68 4.20 -8.02 11.41
N GLY A 69 4.35 -8.69 10.26
CA GLY A 69 3.23 -9.25 9.50
C GLY A 69 2.53 -8.25 8.57
N ARG A 70 2.99 -7.00 8.52
CA ARG A 70 2.36 -5.88 7.80
C ARG A 70 3.23 -5.38 6.67
N LEU A 71 2.58 -5.05 5.57
CA LEU A 71 3.21 -4.35 4.46
C LEU A 71 3.32 -2.85 4.82
N SER A 72 4.50 -2.28 4.62
CA SER A 72 4.77 -0.86 4.85
C SER A 72 4.07 0.01 3.79
N THR A 73 3.09 0.79 4.20
CA THR A 73 2.35 1.74 3.35
C THR A 73 2.18 3.10 4.04
N GLY A 74 1.85 4.12 3.27
CA GLY A 74 1.68 5.49 3.75
C GLY A 74 2.79 6.44 3.28
N ASP A 75 2.87 7.58 3.96
CA ASP A 75 3.86 8.61 3.70
C ASP A 75 5.12 8.36 4.53
N PHE A 76 6.28 8.40 3.88
CA PHE A 76 7.58 8.18 4.50
C PHE A 76 8.49 9.39 4.30
N HIS A 77 9.21 9.72 5.36
CA HIS A 77 10.24 10.77 5.38
C HIS A 77 11.55 10.11 5.79
N LEU A 78 12.38 9.78 4.81
CA LEU A 78 13.58 8.97 5.00
C LEU A 78 14.85 9.82 4.99
N PRO A 79 15.83 9.51 5.86
CA PRO A 79 17.17 10.07 5.76
C PRO A 79 17.93 9.48 4.58
N ILE A 80 19.01 10.17 4.17
CA ILE A 80 19.90 9.75 3.08
C ILE A 80 21.29 9.48 3.64
N CYS A 81 21.75 8.24 3.49
CA CYS A 81 23.10 7.79 3.76
C CYS A 81 24.03 8.19 2.60
N LEU A 82 25.15 8.84 2.88
CA LEU A 82 26.10 9.31 1.86
C LEU A 82 27.18 8.27 1.53
N ASP A 83 27.35 7.28 2.40
CA ASP A 83 28.33 6.22 2.23
C ASP A 83 27.68 4.94 1.69
N ARG A 84 28.51 4.00 1.24
CA ARG A 84 28.04 2.68 0.80
C ARG A 84 27.40 1.95 1.98
N LEU A 85 26.21 1.39 1.76
CA LEU A 85 25.46 0.70 2.80
C LEU A 85 26.18 -0.57 3.30
N PRO A 86 26.25 -0.82 4.62
CA PRO A 86 26.80 -2.07 5.20
C PRO A 86 25.93 -3.28 4.85
N SER A 87 26.48 -4.49 4.70
CA SER A 87 25.72 -5.69 4.29
C SER A 87 24.48 -6.03 5.13
N SER A 88 24.40 -5.55 6.38
CA SER A 88 23.26 -5.77 7.29
C SER A 88 22.17 -4.70 7.23
N TYR A 89 22.29 -3.68 6.37
CA TYR A 89 21.37 -2.53 6.37
C TYR A 89 19.90 -2.93 6.16
N GLY A 90 19.64 -3.98 5.38
CA GLY A 90 18.28 -4.36 4.95
C GLY A 90 17.34 -4.73 6.09
N TYR A 91 17.88 -5.13 7.25
CA TYR A 91 17.09 -5.49 8.45
C TYR A 91 16.90 -4.31 9.42
N LEU A 92 17.50 -3.15 9.12
CA LEU A 92 17.52 -1.99 10.00
C LEU A 92 16.58 -0.91 9.47
N SER A 93 15.95 -0.15 10.37
CA SER A 93 15.20 1.05 9.95
C SER A 93 16.18 2.13 9.51
N PRO A 94 15.93 2.86 8.42
CA PRO A 94 16.74 4.03 8.06
C PRO A 94 16.66 5.13 9.13
N ASP A 95 15.60 5.14 9.95
CA ASP A 95 15.41 6.07 11.08
C ASP A 95 16.40 5.84 12.23
N VAL A 96 17.11 4.72 12.23
CA VAL A 96 18.18 4.45 13.19
C VAL A 96 19.50 4.82 12.52
N ALA A 97 20.15 5.86 13.04
CA ALA A 97 21.45 6.29 12.55
C ALA A 97 22.50 5.19 12.78
N LEU A 98 22.87 4.51 11.69
CA LEU A 98 23.93 3.51 11.67
C LEU A 98 25.26 4.11 12.13
N PRO A 99 26.02 3.41 13.00
CA PRO A 99 27.31 3.90 13.48
C PRO A 99 28.33 3.93 12.34
N ASN A 100 29.24 4.90 12.37
CA ASN A 100 30.34 5.07 11.40
C ASN A 100 29.88 5.29 9.95
N VAL A 101 28.66 5.81 9.75
CA VAL A 101 28.11 6.15 8.44
C VAL A 101 27.84 7.64 8.38
N ARG A 102 28.19 8.28 7.27
CA ARG A 102 27.85 9.68 7.02
C ARG A 102 26.43 9.81 6.50
N TRP A 103 25.73 10.79 7.06
CA TRP A 103 24.34 11.09 6.73
C TRP A 103 24.23 12.49 6.16
N LEU A 104 23.37 12.66 5.16
CA LEU A 104 23.02 13.97 4.64
C LEU A 104 22.33 14.79 5.74
N ASP A 105 22.66 16.08 5.82
CA ASP A 105 22.06 17.04 6.76
C ASP A 105 21.94 16.51 8.20
N ALA A 106 22.98 15.82 8.69
CA ALA A 106 23.02 15.22 10.03
C ALA A 106 21.84 14.28 10.32
N HIS A 107 21.53 13.37 9.38
CA HIS A 107 20.47 12.34 9.49
C HIS A 107 19.05 12.91 9.47
N LYS A 108 18.88 14.17 9.06
CA LYS A 108 17.55 14.75 8.82
C LYS A 108 16.84 13.98 7.70
N PRO A 109 15.53 13.65 7.86
CA PRO A 109 14.76 13.05 6.79
C PRO A 109 14.48 14.09 5.71
N THR A 110 15.08 13.89 4.54
CA THR A 110 15.01 14.81 3.40
C THR A 110 14.41 14.17 2.15
N PHE A 111 14.26 12.85 2.13
CA PHE A 111 13.61 12.12 1.05
C PHE A 111 12.18 11.77 1.42
N ASN A 112 11.23 12.28 0.65
CA ASN A 112 9.80 12.04 0.86
C ASN A 112 9.26 11.10 -0.21
N LEU A 113 8.47 10.11 0.19
CA LEU A 113 7.72 9.27 -0.73
C LEU A 113 6.39 8.83 -0.13
N ALA A 114 5.46 8.43 -1.00
CA ALA A 114 4.21 7.79 -0.61
C ALA A 114 4.17 6.38 -1.20
N ILE A 115 3.76 5.40 -0.40
CA ILE A 115 3.54 4.02 -0.85
C ILE A 115 2.08 3.63 -0.65
N THR A 116 1.47 3.21 -1.75
CA THR A 116 0.12 2.65 -1.75
C THR A 116 0.19 1.18 -2.14
N ALA A 117 -0.34 0.31 -1.29
CA ALA A 117 -0.47 -1.10 -1.62
C ALA A 117 -1.72 -1.36 -2.46
N ILE A 118 -1.52 -2.04 -3.58
CA ILE A 118 -2.59 -2.67 -4.35
C ILE A 118 -2.43 -4.17 -4.17
N SER A 119 -2.93 -4.68 -3.04
CA SER A 119 -2.82 -6.07 -2.65
C SER A 119 -4.19 -6.64 -2.33
N THR A 120 -4.36 -7.93 -2.60
CA THR A 120 -5.48 -8.76 -2.13
C THR A 120 -5.03 -9.74 -1.03
N VAL A 121 -3.74 -9.68 -0.68
CA VAL A 121 -3.06 -10.58 0.28
C VAL A 121 -2.73 -9.85 1.57
N HIS A 122 -2.30 -8.59 1.48
CA HIS A 122 -1.90 -7.76 2.61
C HIS A 122 -2.91 -6.63 2.82
N PRO A 123 -3.98 -6.86 3.62
CA PRO A 123 -4.95 -5.83 3.96
C PRO A 123 -4.28 -4.68 4.71
N GLN A 124 -4.69 -3.45 4.39
CA GLN A 124 -4.22 -2.21 5.04
C GLN A 124 -5.24 -1.66 6.06
N ASP A 125 -6.25 -2.47 6.39
CA ASP A 125 -7.28 -2.15 7.37
C ASP A 125 -7.17 -3.12 8.53
N GLU A 126 -7.11 -2.60 9.75
CA GLU A 126 -6.85 -3.38 10.98
C GLU A 126 -7.92 -4.46 11.21
N HIS A 127 -9.18 -4.18 10.90
CA HIS A 127 -10.27 -5.13 11.12
C HIS A 127 -10.21 -6.29 10.13
N LEU A 128 -9.92 -5.98 8.86
CA LEU A 128 -9.71 -7.00 7.83
C LEU A 128 -8.49 -7.84 8.15
N GLU A 129 -7.38 -7.20 8.52
CA GLU A 129 -6.15 -7.88 8.88
C GLU A 129 -6.34 -8.84 10.04
N ARG A 130 -6.97 -8.39 11.14
CA ARG A 130 -7.26 -9.23 12.30
C ARG A 130 -8.10 -10.45 11.94
N PHE A 131 -9.08 -10.28 11.05
CA PHE A 131 -9.91 -11.38 10.56
C PHE A 131 -9.09 -12.37 9.72
N PHE A 132 -8.32 -11.89 8.73
CA PHE A 132 -7.52 -12.78 7.88
C PHE A 132 -6.41 -13.50 8.65
N ILE A 133 -5.72 -12.84 9.58
CA ILE A 133 -4.76 -13.49 10.48
C ILE A 133 -5.47 -14.59 11.29
N GLY A 134 -6.65 -14.29 11.84
CA GLY A 134 -7.44 -15.25 12.59
C GLY A 134 -7.80 -16.49 11.78
N VAL A 135 -8.35 -16.31 10.58
CA VAL A 135 -8.72 -17.40 9.68
C VAL A 135 -7.49 -18.20 9.21
N ASN A 136 -6.40 -17.52 8.83
CA ASN A 136 -5.18 -18.18 8.38
C ASN A 136 -4.49 -18.96 9.51
N SER A 137 -4.68 -18.57 10.78
CA SER A 137 -4.16 -19.34 11.91
C SER A 137 -4.76 -20.75 12.00
N LEU A 138 -5.97 -20.97 11.46
CA LEU A 138 -6.66 -22.26 11.47
C LEU A 138 -6.00 -23.30 10.55
N SER A 139 -5.29 -22.84 9.51
CA SER A 139 -4.52 -23.71 8.61
C SER A 139 -3.04 -23.82 9.01
N SER A 140 -2.60 -23.11 10.06
CA SER A 140 -1.23 -23.17 10.56
C SER A 140 -0.91 -24.54 11.14
N THR A 141 0.19 -25.15 10.69
CA THR A 141 0.75 -26.39 11.26
C THR A 141 1.86 -26.11 12.27
N ASP A 142 2.22 -24.84 12.49
CA ASP A 142 3.27 -24.44 13.41
C ASP A 142 2.80 -24.53 14.86
N ARG A 143 3.37 -25.47 15.62
CA ARG A 143 3.08 -25.66 17.05
C ARG A 143 3.43 -24.45 17.91
N LYS A 144 4.33 -23.56 17.44
CA LYS A 144 4.72 -22.34 18.16
C LYS A 144 3.70 -21.20 17.98
N LYS A 145 2.83 -21.29 16.98
CA LYS A 145 1.76 -20.33 16.68
C LYS A 145 0.42 -21.07 16.59
N PRO A 146 -0.14 -21.48 17.75
CA PRO A 146 -1.40 -22.21 17.75
C PRO A 146 -2.53 -21.37 17.12
N PRO A 147 -3.55 -22.02 16.54
CA PRO A 147 -4.73 -21.31 16.03
C PRO A 147 -5.38 -20.45 17.12
N ILE A 148 -5.96 -19.32 16.71
CA ILE A 148 -6.70 -18.48 17.64
C ILE A 148 -7.95 -19.22 18.16
N GLY A 149 -8.36 -18.91 19.40
CA GLY A 149 -9.60 -19.46 19.95
C GLY A 149 -10.85 -18.92 19.24
N GLU A 150 -11.94 -19.70 19.26
CA GLU A 150 -13.19 -19.32 18.58
C GLU A 150 -13.77 -17.98 19.03
N SER A 151 -13.65 -17.62 20.32
CA SER A 151 -14.13 -16.32 20.82
C SER A 151 -13.39 -15.13 20.19
N ALA A 152 -12.08 -15.27 19.96
CA ALA A 152 -11.28 -14.27 19.28
C ALA A 152 -11.62 -14.22 17.78
N LEU A 153 -11.90 -15.37 17.18
CA LEU A 153 -12.32 -15.46 15.77
C LEU A 153 -13.70 -14.85 15.54
N ILE A 154 -14.66 -15.09 16.44
CA ILE A 154 -16.00 -14.44 16.44
C ILE A 154 -15.83 -12.93 16.50
N SER A 155 -15.02 -12.44 17.44
CA SER A 155 -14.76 -11.01 17.59
C SER A 155 -14.10 -10.41 16.33
N ALA A 156 -13.19 -11.16 15.70
CA ALA A 156 -12.55 -10.74 14.46
C ALA A 156 -13.54 -10.71 13.27
N ALA A 157 -14.40 -11.73 13.13
CA ALA A 157 -15.44 -11.79 12.11
C ALA A 157 -16.42 -10.61 12.24
N GLN A 158 -16.96 -10.38 13.44
CA GLN A 158 -17.85 -9.24 13.70
C GLN A 158 -17.14 -7.90 13.47
N GLY A 159 -15.84 -7.84 13.79
CA GLY A 159 -14.99 -6.67 13.59
C GLY A 159 -14.88 -6.22 12.14
N VAL A 160 -15.02 -7.12 11.16
CA VAL A 160 -14.98 -6.81 9.72
C VAL A 160 -15.97 -5.70 9.34
N THR A 161 -17.12 -5.62 10.01
CA THR A 161 -18.14 -4.59 9.77
C THR A 161 -17.68 -3.17 10.10
N LYS A 162 -16.57 -3.03 10.84
CA LYS A 162 -15.96 -1.75 11.22
C LYS A 162 -14.84 -1.33 10.25
N ALA A 163 -14.49 -2.16 9.29
CA ALA A 163 -13.51 -1.83 8.27
C ALA A 163 -13.95 -0.61 7.47
N ARG A 164 -12.98 0.19 7.00
CA ARG A 164 -13.26 1.33 6.12
C ARG A 164 -13.98 0.86 4.85
N PRO A 165 -14.88 1.68 4.25
CA PRO A 165 -15.65 1.30 3.08
C PRO A 165 -14.81 0.80 1.90
N GLU A 166 -13.74 1.52 1.54
CA GLU A 166 -12.94 1.21 0.36
C GLU A 166 -12.17 -0.12 0.52
N PRO A 167 -11.43 -0.36 1.62
CA PRO A 167 -10.85 -1.68 1.88
C PRO A 167 -11.88 -2.80 2.01
N MET A 168 -13.02 -2.55 2.67
CA MET A 168 -14.06 -3.56 2.84
C MET A 168 -14.56 -4.06 1.48
N VAL A 169 -14.88 -3.14 0.57
CA VAL A 169 -15.33 -3.49 -0.79
C VAL A 169 -14.22 -4.20 -1.57
N ALA A 170 -12.98 -3.73 -1.48
CA ALA A 170 -11.84 -4.33 -2.18
C ALA A 170 -11.57 -5.79 -1.76
N TYR A 171 -11.83 -6.13 -0.49
CA TYR A 171 -11.61 -7.47 0.06
C TYR A 171 -12.90 -8.29 0.22
N LEU A 172 -14.05 -7.76 -0.19
CA LEU A 172 -15.37 -8.34 0.10
C LEU A 172 -15.47 -9.80 -0.34
N TYR A 173 -14.98 -10.14 -1.53
CA TYR A 173 -15.03 -11.50 -2.04
C TYR A 173 -14.21 -12.48 -1.19
N ASN A 174 -13.02 -12.07 -0.73
CA ASN A 174 -12.18 -12.88 0.17
C ASN A 174 -12.83 -13.02 1.54
N VAL A 175 -13.41 -11.93 2.06
CA VAL A 175 -14.13 -11.94 3.35
C VAL A 175 -15.30 -12.93 3.29
N LEU A 176 -16.14 -12.84 2.26
CA LEU A 176 -17.29 -13.73 2.08
C LEU A 176 -16.87 -15.19 1.93
N ASP A 177 -15.83 -15.46 1.12
CA ASP A 177 -15.26 -16.80 0.98
C ASP A 177 -14.88 -17.40 2.35
N LYS A 178 -14.18 -16.63 3.19
CA LYS A 178 -13.78 -17.11 4.52
C LYS A 178 -14.94 -17.23 5.50
N LEU A 179 -15.88 -16.29 5.51
CA LEU A 179 -17.08 -16.38 6.36
C LEU A 179 -17.93 -17.60 5.99
N ILE A 180 -18.14 -17.85 4.69
CA ILE A 180 -18.87 -19.03 4.21
C ILE A 180 -18.13 -20.32 4.56
N ALA A 181 -16.80 -20.34 4.42
CA ALA A 181 -15.99 -21.48 4.82
C ALA A 181 -16.10 -21.78 6.33
N LEU A 182 -16.16 -20.76 7.19
CA LEU A 182 -16.37 -20.95 8.64
C LEU A 182 -17.76 -21.48 8.97
N ILE A 183 -18.78 -21.14 8.17
CA ILE A 183 -20.15 -21.65 8.32
C ILE A 183 -20.26 -23.11 7.84
N ALA A 184 -19.66 -23.41 6.69
CA ALA A 184 -19.88 -24.68 5.99
C ALA A 184 -19.01 -25.84 6.52
N ASN A 185 -17.86 -25.55 7.13
CA ASN A 185 -16.92 -26.57 7.58
C ASN A 185 -17.12 -26.88 9.08
N ARG A 186 -17.38 -28.14 9.44
CA ARG A 186 -17.38 -28.62 10.85
C ARG A 186 -15.95 -28.98 11.25
N PRO A 187 -15.39 -28.36 12.30
CA PRO A 187 -15.78 -28.66 13.68
C PRO A 187 -16.17 -27.43 14.54
N TYR A 188 -16.52 -26.31 13.93
CA TYR A 188 -16.78 -25.06 14.67
C TYR A 188 -18.14 -25.05 15.38
N THR A 189 -18.23 -24.28 16.48
CA THR A 189 -19.48 -24.13 17.23
C THR A 189 -20.56 -23.40 16.43
N GLU A 190 -21.83 -23.64 16.78
CA GLU A 190 -22.96 -22.89 16.22
C GLU A 190 -22.81 -21.38 16.46
N ALA A 191 -22.19 -20.97 17.58
CA ALA A 191 -21.95 -19.57 17.89
C ALA A 191 -21.06 -18.88 16.84
N LEU A 192 -20.00 -19.55 16.37
CA LEU A 192 -19.16 -19.02 15.29
C LEU A 192 -19.95 -18.90 13.99
N SER A 193 -20.65 -19.97 13.60
CA SER A 193 -21.45 -19.98 12.37
C SER A 193 -22.52 -18.90 12.36
N SER A 194 -23.24 -18.71 13.47
CA SER A 194 -24.22 -17.63 13.64
C SER A 194 -23.57 -16.26 13.53
N ALA A 195 -22.45 -16.02 14.20
CA ALA A 195 -21.73 -14.75 14.11
C ALA A 195 -21.25 -14.44 12.69
N CYS A 196 -20.74 -15.45 11.97
CA CYS A 196 -20.34 -15.31 10.56
C CYS A 196 -21.53 -14.98 9.67
N PHE A 197 -22.67 -15.66 9.84
CA PHE A 197 -23.88 -15.40 9.07
C PHE A 197 -24.43 -13.99 9.31
N GLU A 198 -24.51 -13.56 10.56
CA GLU A 198 -24.90 -12.19 10.92
C GLU A 198 -23.95 -11.15 10.32
N THR A 199 -22.64 -11.43 10.35
CA THR A 199 -21.62 -10.56 9.73
C THR A 199 -21.88 -10.41 8.22
N ILE A 200 -22.17 -11.50 7.50
CA ILE A 200 -22.54 -11.43 6.07
C ILE A 200 -23.75 -10.51 5.88
N GLY A 201 -24.80 -10.66 6.70
CA GLY A 201 -25.99 -9.81 6.63
C GLY A 201 -25.68 -8.32 6.85
N GLN A 202 -24.82 -8.01 7.83
CA GLN A 202 -24.38 -6.64 8.09
C GLN A 202 -23.52 -6.08 6.94
N LEU A 203 -22.64 -6.88 6.35
CA LEU A 203 -21.84 -6.47 5.20
C LEU A 203 -22.72 -6.15 3.99
N VAL A 204 -23.72 -6.99 3.70
CA VAL A 204 -24.70 -6.72 2.63
C VAL A 204 -25.42 -5.41 2.91
N LYS A 205 -25.89 -5.20 4.14
CA LYS A 205 -26.54 -3.94 4.54
C LYS A 205 -25.61 -2.73 4.34
N ILE A 206 -24.34 -2.82 4.77
CA ILE A 206 -23.36 -1.75 4.59
C ILE A 206 -23.15 -1.48 3.10
N CYS A 207 -22.96 -2.51 2.27
CA CYS A 207 -22.83 -2.36 0.82
C CYS A 207 -24.06 -1.66 0.21
N THR A 208 -25.27 -2.09 0.58
CA THR A 208 -26.52 -1.45 0.12
C THR A 208 -26.57 0.01 0.55
N MET A 209 -26.27 0.31 1.82
CA MET A 209 -26.26 1.69 2.32
C MET A 209 -25.20 2.56 1.63
N LEU A 210 -24.02 2.03 1.32
CA LEU A 210 -22.97 2.76 0.59
C LEU A 210 -23.42 3.07 -0.85
N LEU A 211 -24.16 2.16 -1.48
CA LEU A 211 -24.75 2.39 -2.80
C LEU A 211 -25.86 3.45 -2.74
N ASP A 212 -26.74 3.39 -1.73
CA ASP A 212 -27.90 4.27 -1.60
C ASP A 212 -27.54 5.68 -1.10
N SER A 213 -26.55 5.81 -0.22
CA SER A 213 -26.15 7.10 0.40
C SER A 213 -25.45 8.03 -0.59
N CYS A 214 -25.11 7.55 -1.78
CA CYS A 214 -24.43 8.30 -2.82
C CYS A 214 -25.34 8.52 -4.03
N LEU A 215 -26.66 8.48 -3.90
CA LEU A 215 -27.54 8.71 -5.05
C LEU A 215 -27.97 10.17 -5.14
N ASP A 216 -27.87 10.76 -6.33
CA ASP A 216 -28.51 12.04 -6.61
C ASP A 216 -30.04 11.88 -6.76
N MET A 217 -30.77 12.98 -6.96
CA MET A 217 -32.23 12.98 -7.13
C MET A 217 -32.74 12.13 -8.30
N HIS A 218 -31.84 11.62 -9.16
CA HIS A 218 -32.15 10.75 -10.28
C HIS A 218 -31.70 9.29 -10.05
N GLY A 219 -31.30 8.94 -8.83
CA GLY A 219 -30.85 7.59 -8.50
C GLY A 219 -29.46 7.24 -9.05
N ARG A 220 -28.63 8.23 -9.38
CA ARG A 220 -27.27 7.99 -9.91
C ARG A 220 -26.23 8.10 -8.80
N SER A 221 -25.29 7.16 -8.76
CA SER A 221 -24.14 7.23 -7.86
C SER A 221 -23.37 8.56 -7.97
N ALA A 222 -22.88 9.08 -6.85
CA ALA A 222 -22.13 10.33 -6.74
C ALA A 222 -20.84 10.28 -7.56
N LEU A 223 -20.26 9.09 -7.74
CA LEU A 223 -19.14 8.86 -8.63
C LEU A 223 -19.54 9.10 -10.10
N LEU A 224 -20.68 8.55 -10.53
CA LEU A 224 -21.22 8.76 -11.88
C LEU A 224 -21.64 10.22 -12.08
N SER A 225 -22.25 10.84 -11.08
CA SER A 225 -22.65 12.25 -11.11
C SER A 225 -21.41 13.17 -11.21
N SER A 226 -20.38 12.90 -10.41
CA SER A 226 -19.09 13.62 -10.46
C SER A 226 -18.39 13.41 -11.79
N TYR A 227 -18.32 12.19 -12.29
CA TYR A 227 -17.76 11.89 -13.61
C TYR A 227 -18.48 12.68 -14.71
N ILE A 228 -19.82 12.66 -14.75
CA ILE A 228 -20.61 13.44 -15.73
C ILE A 228 -20.33 14.93 -15.58
N HIS A 229 -20.25 15.44 -14.36
CA HIS A 229 -19.99 16.85 -14.07
C HIS A 229 -18.60 17.28 -14.56
N TYR A 230 -17.55 16.59 -14.13
CA TYR A 230 -16.17 16.91 -14.51
C TYR A 230 -15.89 16.63 -15.98
N PHE A 231 -16.44 15.56 -16.56
CA PHE A 231 -16.35 15.29 -17.99
C PHE A 231 -17.03 16.40 -18.82
N LYS A 232 -18.22 16.86 -18.42
CA LYS A 232 -18.89 17.99 -19.09
C LYS A 232 -18.11 19.31 -18.94
N ILE A 233 -17.48 19.55 -17.80
CA ILE A 233 -16.63 20.75 -17.58
C ILE A 233 -15.38 20.68 -18.45
N ALA A 234 -14.67 19.55 -18.46
CA ALA A 234 -13.51 19.32 -19.31
C ALA A 234 -13.85 19.54 -20.79
N MET A 235 -15.01 19.03 -21.25
CA MET A 235 -15.49 19.23 -22.62
C MET A 235 -15.88 20.70 -22.93
N LYS A 236 -16.39 21.45 -21.95
CA LYS A 236 -16.67 22.89 -22.11
C LYS A 236 -15.39 23.74 -22.15
N GLY A 237 -14.37 23.39 -21.36
CA GLY A 237 -13.04 24.01 -21.41
C GLY A 237 -12.34 23.73 -22.74
N TRP A 238 -12.44 22.50 -23.24
CA TRP A 238 -11.90 22.09 -24.55
C TRP A 238 -12.55 22.86 -25.71
N ARG A 239 -13.87 23.09 -25.67
CA ARG A 239 -14.55 23.91 -26.68
C ARG A 239 -14.14 25.38 -26.68
N LYS A 240 -13.73 25.95 -25.54
CA LYS A 240 -13.17 27.32 -25.49
C LYS A 240 -11.75 27.39 -26.05
N LEU A 241 -10.94 26.36 -25.84
CA LEU A 241 -9.58 26.28 -26.39
C LEU A 241 -9.55 26.05 -27.91
N PHE A 242 -10.57 25.40 -28.47
CA PHE A 242 -10.66 25.11 -29.91
C PHE A 242 -11.60 26.04 -30.69
N SER A 243 -12.16 27.07 -30.05
CA SER A 243 -12.98 28.09 -30.73
C SER A 243 -12.27 29.43 -30.92
N CYS A 244 -10.98 29.53 -30.60
CA CYS A 244 -10.12 30.60 -31.08
C CYS A 244 -9.24 30.07 -32.22
N ASN A 245 -9.73 30.27 -33.44
CA ASN A 245 -9.05 30.32 -34.75
C ASN A 245 -9.93 29.67 -35.80
N TYR A 246 -10.92 30.43 -36.27
CA TYR A 246 -11.18 30.67 -37.69
C TYR A 246 -11.73 32.09 -37.82
#